data_AF-A0A7Y5DZC2-F1
#
_entry.id   AF-A0A7Y5DZC2-F1
#
_cell.length_a   1.000
_cell.length_b   1.000
_cell.length_c   1.000
_cell.angle_alpha   90.00
_cell.angle_beta   90.00
_cell.angle_gamma   90.00
#
_symmetry.space_group_name_H-M   'P 1'
#
loop_
_entity.id
_entity.type
_entity.pdbx_description
1 polymer ?
#
loop_
_entity_poly.entity_id
_entity_poly.type
_entity_poly.pdbx_seq_one_letter_code
_entity_poly.pdbx_strand_id
1 'polypeptide(L)'
;MQKINVAMVSRRSSMGEAPLETTPDSSQSLRRFVEGIRAIGQSDTSLASAISVALFVLCAWPLLLTEVPPYQDLPNHLAAAHILTHADKYPEFISNGFFKTNAALFAWLYFGGKVFGFALASRLFAAGTLAVGAFVYPRFFLELGGRRRMIVASFFVWPMVHNWFVSKGMLDFALGVPLSLALLMVIRRQLEAPSLRRAAGILALSLCTWYAHGFSLLVAYMLVTIHAAQHWRQLSSLARRLAVPLAPAALLTVYSVVRHWTEPTGAMSGYVEINELLPPWELGYNMWAEWCAGFTWLSIASALPIIGGVWGLLRWRKVSPTFFGPVALLALTGLYLAVPYTTTNWFHVSSRFVPYIWMALLLRLPDDIPVRLKQLLLVGAATYSLGMGVDFVRLDHDRQLFTAGMNAVPEGARLLPMVFQRKETSENTRSLLHAWGFYVVERNASAPLLFAHSRSFPIMYRDPPPARFHHLVLESFPTTMGNENWMCGSERAFGIVTDDCNAEWNRRWDEFWRDATPRFDHVLMWA
;
A
#
# COMPACT_ATOMS: atom_id res chain seq x y z
N MET A 1 91.32 21.09 -2.22
CA MET A 1 92.14 20.10 -2.96
C MET A 1 91.24 19.34 -3.92
N GLN A 2 91.70 19.13 -5.16
CA GLN A 2 91.17 18.23 -6.23
C GLN A 2 89.74 18.50 -6.74
N LYS A 3 89.51 19.06 -7.94
CA LYS A 3 89.62 18.49 -9.31
C LYS A 3 88.98 17.10 -9.48
N ILE A 4 87.95 17.02 -10.33
CA ILE A 4 87.64 16.00 -11.37
C ILE A 4 86.35 16.51 -12.08
N ASN A 5 86.47 17.12 -13.26
CA ASN A 5 86.46 16.55 -14.61
C ASN A 5 85.06 16.28 -15.19
N VAL A 6 84.81 17.04 -16.24
CA VAL A 6 83.66 17.07 -17.15
C VAL A 6 83.62 15.78 -17.98
N ALA A 7 82.45 15.14 -18.06
CA ALA A 7 82.10 14.23 -19.14
C ALA A 7 80.71 14.64 -19.66
N MET A 8 80.74 15.30 -20.82
CA MET A 8 79.60 15.77 -21.57
C MET A 8 79.00 14.57 -22.33
N VAL A 9 77.80 14.13 -21.96
CA VAL A 9 77.02 13.15 -22.74
C VAL A 9 75.72 13.80 -23.17
N SER A 10 75.66 14.13 -24.45
CA SER A 10 74.46 14.55 -25.18
C SER A 10 73.45 13.40 -25.21
N ARG A 11 72.40 13.49 -24.39
CA ARG A 11 71.14 12.75 -24.58
C ARG A 11 70.09 13.69 -25.15
N ARG A 12 69.82 13.56 -26.46
CA ARG A 12 68.56 13.99 -27.07
C ARG A 12 67.44 13.12 -26.49
N SER A 13 66.60 13.68 -25.62
CA SER A 13 65.30 13.10 -25.31
C SER A 13 64.30 13.54 -26.38
N SER A 14 63.88 12.60 -27.22
CA SER A 14 62.70 12.74 -28.07
C SER A 14 61.46 12.89 -27.16
N MET A 15 60.88 14.09 -27.12
CA MET A 15 59.50 14.25 -26.66
C MET A 15 58.59 13.54 -27.66
N GLY A 16 58.07 12.38 -27.26
CA GLY A 16 56.96 11.75 -27.96
C GLY A 16 55.69 12.55 -27.68
N GLU A 17 55.06 13.04 -28.75
CA GLU A 17 53.72 13.61 -28.71
C GLU A 17 52.74 12.57 -28.16
N ALA A 18 52.10 12.89 -27.03
CA ALA A 18 50.98 12.10 -26.53
C ALA A 18 49.84 12.18 -27.56
N PRO A 19 49.26 11.06 -28.00
CA PRO A 19 48.17 11.08 -28.97
C PRO A 19 46.97 11.81 -28.35
N LEU A 20 46.47 12.84 -29.06
CA LEU A 20 45.19 13.47 -28.77
C LEU A 20 44.12 12.37 -28.68
N GLU A 21 43.63 12.10 -27.46
CA GLU A 21 42.43 11.30 -27.26
C GLU A 21 41.29 11.96 -28.02
N THR A 22 40.90 11.32 -29.13
CA THR A 22 39.72 11.70 -29.90
C THR A 22 38.52 11.64 -28.98
N THR A 23 38.01 12.81 -28.59
CA THR A 23 36.75 12.93 -27.85
C THR A 23 35.67 12.12 -28.55
N PRO A 24 34.97 11.20 -27.86
CA PRO A 24 33.96 10.36 -28.48
C PRO A 24 32.91 11.24 -29.17
N ASP A 25 32.75 10.99 -30.47
CA ASP A 25 31.85 11.71 -31.37
C ASP A 25 30.42 11.71 -30.80
N SER A 26 29.98 12.89 -30.32
CA SER A 26 28.65 13.11 -29.74
C SER A 26 27.51 12.76 -30.72
N SER A 27 27.80 12.68 -32.02
CA SER A 27 26.82 12.25 -33.02
C SER A 27 26.54 10.74 -32.96
N GLN A 28 27.51 9.90 -32.56
CA GLN A 28 27.31 8.46 -32.41
C GLN A 28 26.48 8.12 -31.17
N SER A 29 26.66 8.83 -30.06
CA SER A 29 25.85 8.62 -28.85
C SER A 29 24.39 8.98 -29.09
N LEU A 30 24.13 10.08 -29.79
CA LEU A 30 22.79 10.52 -30.16
C LEU A 30 22.10 9.53 -31.13
N ARG A 31 22.83 9.02 -32.14
CA ARG A 31 22.30 8.00 -33.07
C ARG A 31 21.94 6.70 -32.34
N ARG A 32 22.83 6.19 -31.48
CA ARG A 32 22.55 4.99 -30.66
C ARG A 32 21.36 5.20 -29.73
N PHE A 33 21.19 6.39 -29.16
CA PHE A 33 20.03 6.73 -28.34
C PHE A 33 18.73 6.72 -29.16
N VAL A 34 18.73 7.34 -30.34
CA VAL A 34 17.56 7.36 -31.25
C VAL A 34 17.21 5.98 -31.79
N GLU A 35 18.22 5.17 -32.15
CA GLU A 35 18.03 3.77 -32.55
C GLU A 35 17.48 2.92 -31.40
N GLY A 36 17.96 3.14 -30.18
CA GLY A 36 17.41 2.54 -28.97
C GLY A 36 15.94 2.88 -28.76
N ILE A 37 15.55 4.15 -28.94
CA ILE A 37 14.14 4.58 -28.85
C ILE A 37 13.28 3.91 -29.93
N ARG A 38 13.78 3.80 -31.16
CA ARG A 38 13.05 3.10 -32.24
C ARG A 38 12.91 1.60 -31.96
N ALA A 39 13.94 0.97 -31.40
CA ALA A 39 13.93 -0.45 -31.04
C ALA A 39 12.92 -0.76 -29.91
N ILE A 40 12.70 0.16 -28.96
CA ILE A 40 11.66 0.02 -27.92
C ILE A 40 10.27 -0.15 -28.55
N GLY A 41 10.04 0.44 -29.73
CA GLY A 41 8.77 0.33 -30.46
C GLY A 41 8.52 -1.03 -31.12
N GLN A 42 9.54 -1.88 -31.30
CA GLN A 42 9.45 -3.07 -32.15
C GLN A 42 8.82 -4.29 -31.49
N SER A 43 8.89 -4.42 -30.15
CA SER A 43 8.24 -5.52 -29.42
C SER A 43 7.28 -5.00 -28.35
N ASP A 44 6.16 -5.70 -28.15
CA ASP A 44 5.19 -5.36 -27.11
C ASP A 44 5.80 -5.45 -25.70
N THR A 45 6.72 -6.39 -25.49
CA THR A 45 7.43 -6.57 -24.23
C THR A 45 8.36 -5.39 -23.92
N SER A 46 9.10 -4.90 -24.92
CA SER A 46 9.99 -3.73 -24.78
C SER A 46 9.18 -2.48 -24.46
N LEU A 47 8.07 -2.27 -25.18
CA LEU A 47 7.17 -1.14 -24.94
C LEU A 47 6.53 -1.20 -23.55
N ALA A 48 6.00 -2.36 -23.13
CA ALA A 48 5.43 -2.54 -21.80
C ALA A 48 6.47 -2.26 -20.70
N SER A 49 7.72 -2.67 -20.91
CA SER A 49 8.84 -2.41 -19.98
C SER A 49 9.18 -0.93 -19.89
N ALA A 50 9.24 -0.22 -21.02
CA ALA A 50 9.47 1.23 -21.02
C ALA A 50 8.37 1.99 -20.29
N ILE A 51 7.10 1.63 -20.52
CA ILE A 51 5.96 2.19 -19.78
C ILE A 51 6.09 1.90 -18.28
N SER A 52 6.42 0.66 -17.90
CA SER A 52 6.60 0.30 -16.49
C SER A 52 7.69 1.13 -15.80
N VAL A 53 8.82 1.36 -16.46
CA VAL A 53 9.89 2.22 -15.92
C VAL A 53 9.40 3.65 -15.76
N ALA A 54 8.71 4.20 -16.77
CA ALA A 54 8.17 5.56 -16.69
C ALA A 54 7.16 5.73 -15.55
N LEU A 55 6.22 4.78 -15.40
CA LEU A 55 5.25 4.78 -14.30
C LEU A 55 5.93 4.65 -12.94
N PHE A 56 6.93 3.77 -12.82
CA PHE A 56 7.67 3.60 -11.58
C PHE A 56 8.40 4.89 -11.19
N VAL A 57 9.18 5.47 -12.10
CA VAL A 57 9.93 6.72 -11.83
C VAL A 57 8.98 7.84 -11.44
N LEU A 58 7.87 8.01 -12.18
CA LEU A 58 6.85 9.03 -11.89
C LEU A 58 6.25 8.90 -10.48
N CYS A 59 6.08 7.68 -9.99
CA CYS A 59 5.37 7.42 -8.74
C CYS A 59 6.28 7.19 -7.53
N ALA A 60 7.53 6.76 -7.74
CA ALA A 60 8.42 6.32 -6.68
C ALA A 60 9.50 7.34 -6.30
N TRP A 61 9.79 8.34 -7.16
CA TRP A 61 10.79 9.36 -6.83
C TRP A 61 10.53 10.12 -5.51
N PRO A 62 9.28 10.35 -5.03
CA PRO A 62 9.06 11.01 -3.73
C PRO A 62 9.65 10.24 -2.56
N LEU A 63 9.82 8.91 -2.67
CA LEU A 63 10.45 8.08 -1.64
C LEU A 63 11.91 8.47 -1.38
N LEU A 64 12.56 9.18 -2.30
CA LEU A 64 13.94 9.65 -2.15
C LEU A 64 14.02 10.91 -1.29
N LEU A 65 12.90 11.58 -1.03
CA LEU A 65 12.85 12.87 -0.33
C LEU A 65 12.79 12.73 1.19
N THR A 66 12.42 11.56 1.70
CA THR A 66 12.21 11.35 3.14
C THR A 66 12.99 10.15 3.64
N GLU A 67 13.32 10.17 4.94
CA GLU A 67 14.01 9.04 5.57
C GLU A 67 13.07 7.83 5.68
N VAL A 68 11.86 8.08 6.17
CA VAL A 68 10.78 7.12 6.29
C VAL A 68 9.61 7.62 5.44
N PRO A 69 8.99 6.78 4.59
CA PRO A 69 7.80 7.19 3.86
C PRO A 69 6.68 7.63 4.84
N PRO A 70 5.99 8.75 4.60
CA PRO A 70 5.00 9.30 5.54
C PRO A 70 3.63 8.58 5.45
N TYR A 71 3.66 7.25 5.45
CA TYR A 71 2.46 6.43 5.35
C TYR A 71 1.82 6.22 6.72
N GLN A 72 0.50 6.38 6.79
CA GLN A 72 -0.24 6.40 8.06
C GLN A 72 0.06 5.20 8.98
N ASP A 73 0.01 3.97 8.48
CA ASP A 73 0.14 2.76 9.31
C ASP A 73 1.59 2.25 9.42
N LEU A 74 2.51 2.80 8.61
CA LEU A 74 3.90 2.35 8.60
C LEU A 74 4.58 2.44 9.98
N PRO A 75 4.43 3.52 10.76
CA PRO A 75 5.00 3.57 12.11
C PRO A 75 4.56 2.43 13.03
N ASN A 76 3.30 1.98 12.96
CA ASN A 76 2.79 0.84 13.73
C ASN A 76 3.45 -0.47 13.26
N HIS A 77 3.63 -0.64 11.94
CA HIS A 77 4.34 -1.78 11.38
C HIS A 77 5.81 -1.84 11.81
N LEU A 78 6.49 -0.68 11.85
CA LEU A 78 7.86 -0.57 12.35
C LEU A 78 7.95 -0.93 13.84
N ALA A 79 7.04 -0.38 14.67
CA ALA A 79 6.98 -0.67 16.09
C ALA A 79 6.77 -2.17 16.37
N ALA A 80 5.86 -2.83 15.65
CA ALA A 80 5.63 -4.27 15.80
C ALA A 80 6.85 -5.11 15.38
N ALA A 81 7.54 -4.74 14.30
CA ALA A 81 8.77 -5.41 13.88
C ALA A 81 9.89 -5.22 14.92
N HIS A 82 10.02 -4.01 15.47
CA HIS A 82 10.97 -3.68 16.53
C HIS A 82 10.75 -4.51 17.80
N ILE A 83 9.49 -4.64 18.23
CA ILE A 83 9.10 -5.48 19.37
C ILE A 83 9.47 -6.94 19.13
N LEU A 84 9.21 -7.48 17.94
CA LEU A 84 9.61 -8.86 17.60
C LEU A 84 11.12 -9.08 17.65
N THR A 85 11.92 -8.04 17.40
CA THR A 85 13.39 -8.11 17.49
C THR A 85 13.95 -7.85 18.88
N HIS A 86 13.14 -7.32 19.80
CA HIS A 86 13.51 -6.95 21.18
C HIS A 86 12.50 -7.50 22.20
N ALA A 87 12.05 -8.74 22.00
CA ALA A 87 10.92 -9.31 22.75
C ALA A 87 11.14 -9.33 24.28
N ASP A 88 12.39 -9.32 24.74
CA ASP A 88 12.80 -9.21 26.14
C ASP A 88 12.38 -7.88 26.78
N LYS A 89 12.33 -6.80 26.00
CA LYS A 89 11.91 -5.46 26.46
C LYS A 89 10.39 -5.30 26.54
N TYR A 90 9.63 -6.24 25.97
CA TYR A 90 8.19 -6.11 25.75
C TYR A 90 7.42 -7.35 26.21
N PRO A 91 7.45 -7.68 27.51
CA PRO A 91 6.84 -8.91 28.05
C PRO A 91 5.32 -8.98 27.85
N GLU A 92 4.64 -7.85 27.65
CA GLU A 92 3.20 -7.77 27.40
C GLU A 92 2.81 -8.28 26.00
N PHE A 93 3.76 -8.47 25.09
CA PHE A 93 3.54 -9.01 23.75
C PHE A 93 4.11 -10.43 23.59
N ILE A 94 3.48 -11.19 22.70
CA ILE A 94 3.96 -12.50 22.26
C ILE A 94 4.04 -12.54 20.74
N SER A 95 5.01 -13.27 20.22
CA SER A 95 5.09 -13.56 18.79
C SER A 95 3.94 -14.48 18.39
N ASN A 96 3.27 -14.11 17.31
CA ASN A 96 2.21 -14.88 16.67
C ASN A 96 2.66 -15.43 15.30
N GLY A 97 3.97 -15.34 15.00
CA GLY A 97 4.59 -15.87 13.78
C GLY A 97 4.19 -15.17 12.47
N PHE A 98 4.80 -15.62 11.37
CA PHE A 98 4.62 -15.03 10.03
C PHE A 98 3.83 -15.91 9.06
N PHE A 99 3.53 -17.17 9.39
CA PHE A 99 2.80 -18.06 8.48
C PHE A 99 1.29 -17.75 8.49
N LYS A 100 0.94 -16.66 7.82
CA LYS A 100 -0.42 -16.12 7.70
C LYS A 100 -0.49 -15.16 6.51
N THR A 101 -1.70 -14.72 6.20
CA THR A 101 -1.91 -13.63 5.24
C THR A 101 -1.60 -12.27 5.86
N ASN A 102 -1.34 -11.25 5.04
CA ASN A 102 -0.99 -9.89 5.51
C ASN A 102 0.29 -9.89 6.36
N ALA A 103 1.29 -10.68 5.93
CA ALA A 103 2.55 -10.87 6.64
C ALA A 103 3.79 -10.45 5.85
N ALA A 104 3.63 -10.02 4.59
CA ALA A 104 4.76 -9.78 3.70
C ALA A 104 5.62 -8.60 4.18
N LEU A 105 5.00 -7.47 4.51
CA LEU A 105 5.68 -6.29 5.05
C LEU A 105 6.32 -6.62 6.39
N PHE A 106 5.59 -7.26 7.31
CA PHE A 106 6.13 -7.56 8.64
C PHE A 106 7.32 -8.51 8.59
N ALA A 107 7.25 -9.56 7.78
CA ALA A 107 8.38 -10.46 7.58
C ALA A 107 9.57 -9.72 6.95
N TRP A 108 9.33 -8.87 5.95
CA TRP A 108 10.37 -8.05 5.36
C TRP A 108 11.00 -7.09 6.36
N LEU A 109 10.21 -6.39 7.18
CA LEU A 109 10.74 -5.49 8.21
C LEU A 109 11.51 -6.27 9.28
N TYR A 110 11.04 -7.45 9.69
CA TYR A 110 11.73 -8.28 10.66
C TYR A 110 13.09 -8.78 10.18
N PHE A 111 13.16 -9.31 8.95
CA PHE A 111 14.41 -9.87 8.40
C PHE A 111 15.28 -8.79 7.75
N GLY A 112 14.71 -7.97 6.88
CA GLY A 112 15.39 -6.88 6.19
C GLY A 112 15.76 -5.73 7.11
N GLY A 113 14.96 -5.42 8.13
CA GLY A 113 15.28 -4.38 9.11
C GLY A 113 16.55 -4.69 9.91
N LYS A 114 16.83 -5.96 10.20
CA LYS A 114 18.10 -6.40 10.82
C LYS A 114 19.32 -6.20 9.95
N VAL A 115 19.15 -6.18 8.62
CA VAL A 115 20.25 -6.08 7.66
C VAL A 115 20.47 -4.63 7.23
N PHE A 116 19.38 -3.90 6.96
CA PHE A 116 19.41 -2.58 6.33
C PHE A 116 19.05 -1.43 7.28
N GLY A 117 18.55 -1.74 8.48
CA GLY A 117 17.83 -0.79 9.33
C GLY A 117 16.36 -0.64 8.91
N PHE A 118 15.49 -0.33 9.87
CA PHE A 118 14.04 -0.26 9.65
C PHE A 118 13.62 0.81 8.63
N ALA A 119 14.26 1.99 8.67
CA ALA A 119 13.97 3.08 7.73
C ALA A 119 14.21 2.65 6.27
N LEU A 120 15.43 2.18 5.96
CA LEU A 120 15.77 1.73 4.61
C LEU A 120 14.94 0.51 4.19
N ALA A 121 14.73 -0.46 5.08
CA ALA A 121 13.90 -1.62 4.80
C ALA A 121 12.47 -1.20 4.40
N SER A 122 11.85 -0.28 5.13
CA SER A 122 10.50 0.21 4.81
C SER A 122 10.43 0.91 3.44
N ARG A 123 11.43 1.73 3.12
CA ARG A 123 11.52 2.43 1.83
C ARG A 123 11.72 1.46 0.67
N LEU A 124 12.56 0.44 0.85
CA LEU A 124 12.77 -0.61 -0.15
C LEU A 124 11.50 -1.44 -0.39
N PHE A 125 10.75 -1.77 0.66
CA PHE A 125 9.48 -2.47 0.50
C PHE A 125 8.45 -1.62 -0.25
N ALA A 126 8.31 -0.35 0.14
CA ALA A 126 7.44 0.60 -0.56
C ALA A 126 7.81 0.72 -2.04
N ALA A 127 9.09 0.91 -2.35
CA ALA A 127 9.58 0.95 -3.72
C ALA A 127 9.30 -0.35 -4.48
N GLY A 128 9.49 -1.51 -3.84
CA GLY A 128 9.13 -2.82 -4.39
C GLY A 128 7.64 -2.94 -4.73
N THR A 129 6.77 -2.51 -3.82
CA THR A 129 5.31 -2.48 -4.05
C THR A 129 4.93 -1.61 -5.25
N LEU A 130 5.48 -0.40 -5.33
CA LEU A 130 5.26 0.49 -6.48
C LEU A 130 5.81 -0.10 -7.79
N ALA A 131 6.98 -0.73 -7.74
CA ALA A 131 7.60 -1.37 -8.90
C ALA A 131 6.76 -2.54 -9.43
N VAL A 132 6.21 -3.38 -8.54
CA VAL A 132 5.33 -4.49 -8.92
C VAL A 132 4.04 -3.96 -9.56
N GLY A 133 3.43 -2.92 -9.00
CA GLY A 133 2.27 -2.24 -9.61
C GLY A 133 2.57 -1.71 -11.01
N ALA A 134 3.62 -0.89 -11.14
CA ALA A 134 4.06 -0.31 -12.40
C ALA A 134 4.46 -1.37 -13.45
N PHE A 135 5.00 -2.51 -13.00
CA PHE A 135 5.35 -3.64 -13.87
C PHE A 135 4.12 -4.39 -14.37
N VAL A 136 3.17 -4.70 -13.49
CA VAL A 136 2.04 -5.56 -13.79
C VAL A 136 0.98 -4.84 -14.60
N TYR A 137 0.60 -3.60 -14.25
CA TYR A 137 -0.56 -2.95 -14.88
C TYR A 137 -0.47 -2.85 -16.42
N PRO A 138 0.64 -2.37 -17.03
CA PRO A 138 0.74 -2.33 -18.49
C PRO A 138 0.64 -3.72 -19.12
N ARG A 139 1.28 -4.73 -18.51
CA ARG A 139 1.25 -6.13 -18.99
C ARG A 139 -0.13 -6.74 -18.89
N PHE A 140 -0.88 -6.40 -17.85
CA PHE A 140 -2.25 -6.82 -17.67
C PHE A 140 -3.15 -6.30 -18.79
N PHE A 141 -3.04 -5.02 -19.14
CA PHE A 141 -3.78 -4.45 -20.27
C PHE A 141 -3.30 -4.98 -21.63
N LEU A 142 -2.01 -5.26 -21.77
CA LEU A 142 -1.46 -5.89 -22.98
C LEU A 142 -2.04 -7.29 -23.16
N GLU A 143 -2.01 -8.10 -22.11
CA GLU A 143 -2.51 -9.48 -22.13
C GLU A 143 -3.99 -9.47 -22.50
N LEU A 144 -4.82 -8.74 -21.76
CA LEU A 144 -6.29 -8.82 -21.87
C LEU A 144 -6.92 -7.87 -22.90
N GLY A 145 -6.19 -6.86 -23.38
CA GLY A 145 -6.70 -5.82 -24.27
C GLY A 145 -5.84 -5.54 -25.51
N GLY A 146 -4.64 -6.12 -25.61
CA GLY A 146 -3.70 -5.89 -26.70
C GLY A 146 -2.91 -4.58 -26.59
N ARG A 147 -1.97 -4.40 -27.52
CA ARG A 147 -0.98 -3.30 -27.52
C ARG A 147 -1.61 -1.91 -27.43
N ARG A 148 -2.62 -1.63 -28.25
CA ARG A 148 -3.27 -0.31 -28.30
C ARG A 148 -3.94 0.05 -26.97
N ARG A 149 -4.65 -0.92 -26.37
CA ARG A 149 -5.31 -0.73 -25.09
C ARG A 149 -4.32 -0.57 -23.94
N MET A 150 -3.21 -1.31 -23.95
CA MET A 150 -2.11 -1.07 -23.01
C MET A 150 -1.65 0.38 -23.05
N ILE A 151 -1.35 0.91 -24.24
CA ILE A 151 -0.87 2.29 -24.41
C ILE A 151 -1.90 3.28 -23.86
N VAL A 152 -3.17 3.14 -24.25
CA VAL A 152 -4.24 4.04 -23.81
C VAL A 152 -4.44 3.97 -22.30
N ALA A 153 -4.60 2.77 -21.74
CA ALA A 153 -4.80 2.58 -20.30
C ALA A 153 -3.63 3.12 -19.47
N SER A 154 -2.40 3.08 -20.01
CA SER A 154 -1.21 3.57 -19.32
C SER A 154 -1.27 5.08 -19.01
N PHE A 155 -2.06 5.87 -19.76
CA PHE A 155 -2.30 7.28 -19.44
C PHE A 155 -3.22 7.50 -18.22
N PHE A 156 -3.92 6.47 -17.76
CA PHE A 156 -4.91 6.54 -16.67
C PHE A 156 -4.43 5.88 -15.37
N VAL A 157 -3.37 5.07 -15.41
CA VAL A 157 -3.01 4.16 -14.30
C VAL A 157 -1.95 4.71 -13.36
N TRP A 158 -1.36 5.87 -13.65
CA TRP A 158 -0.35 6.48 -12.79
C TRP A 158 -0.80 6.69 -11.32
N PRO A 159 -2.04 7.12 -10.99
CA PRO A 159 -2.42 7.28 -9.58
C PRO A 159 -2.72 5.92 -8.93
N MET A 160 -2.91 4.87 -9.73
CA MET A 160 -3.14 3.51 -9.24
C MET A 160 -1.84 2.83 -8.81
N VAL A 161 -0.68 3.32 -9.28
CA VAL A 161 0.64 2.82 -8.87
C VAL A 161 0.96 3.29 -7.45
N HIS A 162 0.91 4.60 -7.20
CA HIS A 162 1.00 5.17 -5.85
C HIS A 162 -0.40 5.60 -5.38
N ASN A 163 -1.23 4.62 -5.06
CA ASN A 163 -2.63 4.83 -4.68
C ASN A 163 -2.80 5.18 -3.19
N TRP A 164 -4.05 5.37 -2.78
CA TRP A 164 -4.42 5.62 -1.40
C TRP A 164 -4.04 4.49 -0.42
N PHE A 165 -4.16 3.22 -0.81
CA PHE A 165 -3.74 2.10 0.05
C PHE A 165 -2.23 2.16 0.35
N VAL A 166 -1.41 2.63 -0.60
CA VAL A 166 0.01 2.93 -0.35
C VAL A 166 0.15 4.04 0.66
N SER A 167 -0.55 5.17 0.46
CA SER A 167 -0.50 6.35 1.35
C SER A 167 -0.99 6.04 2.77
N LYS A 168 -1.94 5.12 2.91
CA LYS A 168 -2.39 4.58 4.19
C LYS A 168 -1.37 3.67 4.86
N GLY A 169 -0.42 3.10 4.13
CA GLY A 169 0.51 2.11 4.65
C GLY A 169 -0.02 0.68 4.58
N MET A 170 -1.14 0.43 3.88
CA MET A 170 -1.68 -0.90 3.59
C MET A 170 -0.88 -1.59 2.45
N LEU A 171 0.45 -1.61 2.60
CA LEU A 171 1.40 -2.01 1.55
C LEU A 171 1.24 -3.47 1.14
N ASP A 172 0.83 -4.33 2.06
CA ASP A 172 0.54 -5.74 1.81
C ASP A 172 -0.65 -5.93 0.87
N PHE A 173 -1.73 -5.18 1.08
CA PHE A 173 -2.86 -5.16 0.16
C PHE A 173 -2.48 -4.53 -1.19
N ALA A 174 -1.78 -3.38 -1.15
CA ALA A 174 -1.32 -2.70 -2.35
C ALA A 174 -0.39 -3.57 -3.22
N LEU A 175 0.41 -4.46 -2.60
CA LEU A 175 1.21 -5.47 -3.29
C LEU A 175 0.36 -6.66 -3.76
N GLY A 176 -0.61 -7.11 -2.95
CA GLY A 176 -1.52 -8.21 -3.27
C GLY A 176 -2.34 -7.97 -4.53
N VAL A 177 -2.78 -6.74 -4.78
CA VAL A 177 -3.55 -6.38 -5.99
C VAL A 177 -2.80 -6.71 -7.29
N PRO A 178 -1.63 -6.12 -7.61
CA PRO A 178 -0.91 -6.46 -8.83
C PRO A 178 -0.45 -7.94 -8.87
N LEU A 179 -0.09 -8.56 -7.75
CA LEU A 179 0.21 -10.00 -7.74
C LEU A 179 -1.01 -10.85 -8.17
N SER A 180 -2.20 -10.50 -7.70
CA SER A 180 -3.45 -11.18 -8.11
C SER A 180 -3.79 -10.97 -9.59
N LEU A 181 -3.50 -9.79 -10.15
CA LEU A 181 -3.66 -9.54 -11.58
C LEU A 181 -2.64 -10.33 -12.41
N ALA A 182 -1.40 -10.44 -11.92
CA ALA A 182 -0.38 -11.29 -12.54
C ALA A 182 -0.79 -12.77 -12.51
N LEU A 183 -1.35 -13.23 -11.39
CA LEU A 183 -1.94 -14.56 -11.28
C LEU A 183 -3.02 -14.78 -12.35
N LEU A 184 -3.95 -13.84 -12.55
CA LEU A 184 -4.98 -13.94 -13.60
C LEU A 184 -4.39 -14.03 -15.01
N MET A 185 -3.30 -13.31 -15.31
CA MET A 185 -2.60 -13.44 -16.60
C MET A 185 -2.03 -14.85 -16.80
N VAL A 186 -1.37 -15.42 -15.78
CA VAL A 186 -0.81 -16.77 -15.88
C VAL A 186 -1.91 -17.83 -15.97
N ILE A 187 -3.01 -17.67 -15.22
CA ILE A 187 -4.18 -18.53 -15.33
C ILE A 187 -4.74 -18.50 -16.75
N ARG A 188 -4.91 -17.32 -17.36
CA ARG A 188 -5.36 -17.23 -18.76
C ARG A 188 -4.47 -18.04 -19.69
N ARG A 189 -3.14 -17.84 -19.61
CA ARG A 189 -2.18 -18.59 -20.45
C ARG A 189 -2.26 -20.09 -20.19
N GLN A 190 -2.45 -20.51 -18.95
CA GLN A 190 -2.65 -21.92 -18.60
C GLN A 190 -3.94 -22.49 -19.21
N LEU A 191 -5.01 -21.70 -19.26
CA LEU A 191 -6.26 -22.09 -19.89
C LEU A 191 -6.12 -22.25 -21.41
N GLU A 192 -5.35 -21.38 -22.06
CA GLU A 192 -5.11 -21.42 -23.51
C GLU A 192 -4.15 -22.56 -23.92
N ALA A 193 -3.02 -22.71 -23.21
CA ALA A 193 -2.05 -23.77 -23.45
C ALA A 193 -1.47 -24.29 -22.11
N PRO A 194 -2.01 -25.40 -21.58
CA PRO A 194 -1.57 -25.95 -20.30
C PRO A 194 -0.10 -26.36 -20.33
N SER A 195 0.66 -25.99 -19.29
CA SER A 195 2.01 -26.52 -19.07
C SER A 195 2.37 -26.57 -17.59
N LEU A 196 3.29 -27.46 -17.22
CA LEU A 196 3.77 -27.58 -15.83
C LEU A 196 4.44 -26.29 -15.34
N ARG A 197 5.17 -25.59 -16.21
CA ARG A 197 5.79 -24.30 -15.88
C ARG A 197 4.76 -23.24 -15.49
N ARG A 198 3.64 -23.17 -16.22
CA ARG A 198 2.54 -22.24 -15.92
C ARG A 198 1.79 -22.66 -14.66
N ALA A 199 1.57 -23.96 -14.45
CA ALA A 199 0.99 -24.48 -13.21
C ALA A 199 1.86 -24.13 -11.98
N ALA A 200 3.19 -24.31 -12.08
CA ALA A 200 4.12 -23.88 -11.04
C ALA A 200 4.09 -22.37 -10.81
N GLY A 201 3.99 -21.57 -11.90
CA GLY A 201 3.81 -20.13 -11.81
C GLY A 201 2.51 -19.71 -11.11
N ILE A 202 1.40 -20.41 -11.36
CA ILE A 202 0.12 -20.20 -10.66
C ILE A 202 0.25 -20.51 -9.18
N LEU A 203 0.90 -21.64 -8.83
CA LEU A 203 1.15 -22.02 -7.45
C LEU A 203 1.98 -20.95 -6.73
N ALA A 204 3.12 -20.56 -7.30
CA ALA A 204 4.00 -19.56 -6.72
C ALA A 204 3.28 -18.20 -6.55
N LEU A 205 2.64 -17.69 -7.61
CA LEU A 205 1.93 -16.41 -7.55
C LEU A 205 0.73 -16.43 -6.60
N SER A 206 -0.02 -17.52 -6.52
CA SER A 206 -1.14 -17.63 -5.59
C SER A 206 -0.67 -17.68 -4.13
N LEU A 207 0.43 -18.37 -3.83
CA LEU A 207 1.06 -18.35 -2.50
C LEU A 207 1.62 -16.96 -2.16
N CYS A 208 2.32 -16.30 -3.09
CA CYS A 208 2.79 -14.93 -2.90
C CYS A 208 1.63 -13.95 -2.69
N THR A 209 0.54 -14.08 -3.45
CA THR A 209 -0.65 -13.24 -3.30
C THR A 209 -1.32 -13.50 -1.95
N TRP A 210 -1.44 -14.75 -1.51
CA TRP A 210 -1.96 -15.10 -0.18
C TRP A 210 -1.11 -14.48 0.93
N TYR A 211 0.21 -14.60 0.82
CA TYR A 211 1.16 -14.08 1.81
C TYR A 211 1.14 -12.55 1.90
N ALA A 212 1.04 -11.89 0.74
CA ALA A 212 0.80 -10.45 0.66
C ALA A 212 -0.57 -10.10 1.24
N HIS A 213 -1.68 -10.53 0.63
CA HIS A 213 -3.01 -10.25 1.15
C HIS A 213 -4.09 -11.19 0.60
N GLY A 214 -4.76 -11.92 1.49
CA GLY A 214 -5.72 -12.97 1.18
C GLY A 214 -6.97 -12.46 0.49
N PHE A 215 -7.40 -11.23 0.81
CA PHE A 215 -8.52 -10.58 0.12
C PHE A 215 -8.28 -10.44 -1.38
N SER A 216 -7.07 -10.04 -1.81
CA SER A 216 -6.74 -9.91 -3.23
C SER A 216 -6.81 -11.25 -3.95
N LEU A 217 -6.40 -12.33 -3.27
CA LEU A 217 -6.53 -13.70 -3.78
C LEU A 217 -8.00 -14.16 -3.85
N LEU A 218 -8.82 -13.83 -2.85
CA LEU A 218 -10.26 -14.12 -2.84
C LEU A 218 -10.97 -13.48 -4.04
N VAL A 219 -10.65 -12.22 -4.35
CA VAL A 219 -11.20 -11.55 -5.54
C VAL A 219 -10.76 -12.25 -6.82
N ALA A 220 -9.47 -12.64 -6.94
CA ALA A 220 -9.02 -13.41 -8.11
C ALA A 220 -9.76 -14.75 -8.25
N TYR A 221 -9.97 -15.49 -7.15
CA TYR A 221 -10.74 -16.74 -7.15
C TYR A 221 -12.19 -16.53 -7.54
N MET A 222 -12.83 -15.48 -7.04
CA MET A 222 -14.17 -15.12 -7.44
C MET A 222 -14.25 -14.89 -8.96
N LEU A 223 -13.32 -14.11 -9.54
CA LEU A 223 -13.30 -13.83 -10.98
C LEU A 223 -13.07 -15.09 -11.83
N VAL A 224 -12.16 -15.98 -11.40
CA VAL A 224 -11.94 -17.29 -12.05
C VAL A 224 -13.18 -18.16 -11.95
N THR A 225 -13.87 -18.16 -10.81
CA THR A 225 -15.08 -18.95 -10.58
C THR A 225 -16.24 -18.47 -11.43
N ILE A 226 -16.48 -17.15 -11.50
CA ILE A 226 -17.48 -16.55 -12.39
C ILE A 226 -17.18 -16.92 -13.84
N HIS A 227 -15.93 -16.83 -14.26
CA HIS A 227 -15.52 -17.22 -15.62
C HIS A 227 -15.79 -18.71 -15.89
N ALA A 228 -15.46 -19.60 -14.95
CA ALA A 228 -15.72 -21.04 -15.08
C ALA A 228 -17.22 -21.36 -15.11
N ALA A 229 -18.03 -20.68 -14.30
CA ALA A 229 -19.49 -20.84 -14.28
C ALA A 229 -20.14 -20.41 -15.61
N GLN A 230 -19.65 -19.33 -16.22
CA GLN A 230 -20.08 -18.90 -17.55
C GLN A 230 -19.72 -19.92 -18.66
N HIS A 231 -18.75 -20.80 -18.41
CA HIS A 231 -18.29 -21.84 -19.32
C HIS A 231 -18.53 -23.24 -18.74
N TRP A 232 -19.66 -23.45 -18.05
CA TRP A 232 -19.96 -24.66 -17.28
C TRP A 232 -19.78 -25.98 -18.05
N ARG A 233 -20.02 -25.98 -19.37
CA ARG A 233 -19.80 -27.17 -20.23
C ARG A 233 -18.34 -27.64 -20.26
N GLN A 234 -17.39 -26.74 -19.95
CA GLN A 234 -15.96 -27.00 -19.90
C GLN A 234 -15.44 -27.13 -18.46
N LEU A 235 -16.32 -27.12 -17.45
CA LEU A 235 -15.94 -27.06 -16.04
C LEU A 235 -14.97 -28.19 -15.64
N SER A 236 -15.18 -29.41 -16.12
CA SER A 236 -14.30 -30.55 -15.80
C SER A 236 -12.89 -30.39 -16.38
N SER A 237 -12.74 -29.70 -17.52
CA SER A 237 -11.45 -29.40 -18.13
C SER A 237 -10.76 -28.25 -17.38
N LEU A 238 -11.51 -27.19 -17.06
CA LEU A 238 -11.03 -26.06 -16.27
C LEU A 238 -10.56 -26.50 -14.88
N ALA A 239 -11.37 -27.30 -14.19
CA ALA A 239 -11.05 -27.86 -12.88
C ALA A 239 -9.76 -28.70 -12.95
N ARG A 240 -9.62 -29.60 -13.92
CA ARG A 240 -8.39 -30.39 -14.09
C ARG A 240 -7.14 -29.53 -14.31
N ARG A 241 -7.26 -28.40 -15.01
CA ARG A 241 -6.14 -27.50 -15.32
C ARG A 241 -5.74 -26.57 -14.19
N LEU A 242 -6.67 -26.23 -13.30
CA LEU A 242 -6.50 -25.18 -12.29
C LEU A 242 -6.58 -25.66 -10.85
N ALA A 243 -7.28 -26.75 -10.56
CA ALA A 243 -7.50 -27.21 -9.18
C ALA A 243 -6.19 -27.52 -8.48
N VAL A 244 -5.31 -28.31 -9.10
CA VAL A 244 -4.02 -28.70 -8.51
C VAL A 244 -3.14 -27.48 -8.17
N PRO A 245 -2.84 -26.55 -9.11
CA PRO A 245 -1.96 -25.42 -8.79
C PRO A 245 -2.60 -24.37 -7.87
N LEU A 246 -3.93 -24.29 -7.76
CA LEU A 246 -4.62 -23.35 -6.87
C LEU A 246 -4.94 -23.93 -5.49
N ALA A 247 -5.02 -25.26 -5.36
CA ALA A 247 -5.45 -25.93 -4.13
C ALA A 247 -4.64 -25.50 -2.90
N PRO A 248 -3.30 -25.42 -2.92
CA PRO A 248 -2.53 -25.03 -1.73
C PRO A 248 -2.93 -23.65 -1.20
N ALA A 249 -2.96 -22.63 -2.07
CA ALA A 249 -3.34 -21.28 -1.67
C ALA A 249 -4.84 -21.16 -1.33
N ALA A 250 -5.71 -21.98 -1.95
CA ALA A 250 -7.11 -22.08 -1.57
C ALA A 250 -7.30 -22.65 -0.16
N LEU A 251 -6.59 -23.72 0.20
CA LEU A 251 -6.60 -24.29 1.54
C LEU A 251 -6.08 -23.29 2.57
N LEU A 252 -5.01 -22.55 2.26
CA LEU A 252 -4.49 -21.48 3.12
C LEU A 252 -5.47 -20.31 3.26
N THR A 253 -6.20 -19.98 2.21
CA THR A 253 -7.25 -18.94 2.26
C THR A 253 -8.40 -19.40 3.15
N VAL A 254 -8.88 -20.63 2.99
CA VAL A 254 -9.91 -21.21 3.89
C VAL A 254 -9.42 -21.23 5.33
N TYR A 255 -8.17 -21.67 5.57
CA TYR A 255 -7.55 -21.61 6.89
C TYR A 255 -7.53 -20.19 7.46
N SER A 256 -7.19 -19.19 6.64
CA SER A 256 -7.16 -17.78 7.06
C SER A 256 -8.57 -17.26 7.41
N VAL A 257 -9.59 -17.62 6.61
CA VAL A 257 -10.99 -17.26 6.86
C VAL A 257 -11.50 -17.92 8.15
N VAL A 258 -11.20 -19.21 8.37
CA VAL A 258 -11.57 -19.91 9.62
C VAL A 258 -10.85 -19.33 10.83
N ARG A 259 -9.56 -19.01 10.70
CA ARG A 259 -8.78 -18.35 11.77
C ARG A 259 -9.34 -16.97 12.09
N HIS A 260 -9.82 -16.25 11.08
CA HIS A 260 -10.47 -14.95 11.24
C HIS A 260 -11.85 -15.07 11.91
N TRP A 261 -12.69 -16.01 11.47
CA TRP A 261 -14.00 -16.27 12.08
C TRP A 261 -13.90 -16.69 13.55
N THR A 262 -12.76 -17.26 13.94
CA THR A 262 -12.45 -17.66 15.31
C THR A 262 -11.52 -16.68 16.02
N GLU A 263 -11.42 -15.43 15.53
CA GLU A 263 -10.67 -14.38 16.23
C GLU A 263 -11.26 -14.12 17.61
N PRO A 264 -10.42 -13.83 18.61
CA PRO A 264 -10.88 -13.47 19.94
C PRO A 264 -11.80 -12.23 19.89
N THR A 265 -12.99 -12.34 20.47
CA THR A 265 -13.91 -11.22 20.69
C THR A 265 -13.92 -10.83 22.17
N GLY A 266 -14.64 -9.74 22.52
CA GLY A 266 -14.76 -9.28 23.90
C GLY A 266 -13.54 -8.47 24.33
N ALA A 267 -12.88 -8.84 25.43
CA ALA A 267 -11.76 -8.06 25.99
C ALA A 267 -10.62 -7.81 24.98
N MET A 268 -10.34 -8.80 24.12
CA MET A 268 -9.32 -8.70 23.07
C MET A 268 -9.70 -7.78 21.90
N SER A 269 -10.96 -7.34 21.82
CA SER A 269 -11.41 -6.28 20.88
C SER A 269 -11.85 -5.01 21.60
N GLY A 270 -11.63 -4.91 22.93
CA GLY A 270 -12.18 -3.84 23.75
C GLY A 270 -13.70 -3.81 23.79
N TYR A 271 -14.36 -4.95 23.53
CA TYR A 271 -15.81 -5.11 23.40
C TYR A 271 -16.44 -4.25 22.31
N VAL A 272 -15.65 -3.84 21.32
CA VAL A 272 -16.13 -3.08 20.17
C VAL A 272 -16.54 -4.05 19.05
N GLU A 273 -17.76 -3.92 18.55
CA GLU A 273 -18.22 -4.51 17.29
C GLU A 273 -18.45 -3.39 16.28
N ILE A 274 -17.52 -3.21 15.33
CA ILE A 274 -17.66 -2.19 14.29
C ILE A 274 -18.23 -2.85 13.04
N ASN A 275 -19.50 -2.60 12.79
CA ASN A 275 -20.16 -2.92 11.52
C ASN A 275 -20.72 -1.62 10.95
N GLU A 276 -20.09 -1.13 9.90
CA GLU A 276 -20.42 0.17 9.30
C GLU A 276 -20.73 0.00 7.82
N LEU A 277 -21.92 0.44 7.42
CA LEU A 277 -22.28 0.62 6.01
C LEU A 277 -22.09 2.08 5.66
N LEU A 278 -21.51 2.33 4.49
CA LEU A 278 -21.38 3.69 4.00
C LEU A 278 -22.65 4.16 3.31
N PRO A 279 -23.00 5.43 3.46
CA PRO A 279 -24.04 6.02 2.65
C PRO A 279 -23.65 6.13 1.17
N PRO A 280 -24.62 6.23 0.24
CA PRO A 280 -24.35 6.22 -1.20
C PRO A 280 -23.37 7.29 -1.72
N TRP A 281 -23.37 8.49 -1.13
CA TRP A 281 -22.45 9.55 -1.55
C TRP A 281 -21.00 9.27 -1.15
N GLU A 282 -20.78 8.63 0.01
CA GLU A 282 -19.46 8.17 0.44
C GLU A 282 -18.96 7.01 -0.40
N LEU A 283 -19.84 6.09 -0.83
CA LEU A 283 -19.48 5.08 -1.83
C LEU A 283 -19.05 5.72 -3.16
N GLY A 284 -19.75 6.76 -3.61
CA GLY A 284 -19.35 7.51 -4.80
C GLY A 284 -17.97 8.18 -4.65
N TYR A 285 -17.73 8.82 -3.52
CA TYR A 285 -16.45 9.48 -3.20
C TYR A 285 -15.31 8.46 -3.08
N ASN A 286 -15.50 7.39 -2.30
CA ASN A 286 -14.49 6.37 -2.02
C ASN A 286 -14.10 5.55 -3.24
N MET A 287 -15.00 5.37 -4.21
CA MET A 287 -14.66 4.77 -5.51
C MET A 287 -13.50 5.50 -6.21
N TRP A 288 -13.38 6.82 -6.01
CA TRP A 288 -12.24 7.60 -6.49
C TRP A 288 -11.16 7.76 -5.41
N ALA A 289 -11.53 8.27 -4.23
CA ALA A 289 -10.57 8.70 -3.21
C ALA A 289 -9.71 7.56 -2.66
N GLU A 290 -10.28 6.38 -2.42
CA GLU A 290 -9.56 5.24 -1.84
C GLU A 290 -8.78 4.43 -2.89
N TRP A 291 -8.68 4.93 -4.13
CA TRP A 291 -7.85 4.30 -5.17
C TRP A 291 -6.96 5.26 -5.93
N CYS A 292 -7.41 6.49 -6.17
CA CYS A 292 -6.69 7.44 -7.00
C CYS A 292 -6.11 8.62 -6.19
N ALA A 293 -6.68 8.98 -5.05
CA ALA A 293 -6.21 10.15 -4.29
C ALA A 293 -4.97 9.85 -3.44
N GLY A 294 -4.10 10.85 -3.32
CA GLY A 294 -2.90 10.82 -2.48
C GLY A 294 -3.20 11.32 -1.07
N PHE A 295 -2.31 12.17 -0.54
CA PHE A 295 -2.42 12.72 0.82
C PHE A 295 -3.30 13.97 0.89
N THR A 296 -3.15 14.90 -0.07
CA THR A 296 -3.86 16.20 -0.09
C THR A 296 -4.50 16.49 -1.45
N TRP A 297 -5.19 17.62 -1.57
CA TRP A 297 -5.72 18.18 -2.82
C TRP A 297 -4.64 18.49 -3.86
N LEU A 298 -3.35 18.49 -3.50
CA LEU A 298 -2.26 18.54 -4.49
C LEU A 298 -2.32 17.34 -5.45
N SER A 299 -2.97 16.26 -5.02
CA SER A 299 -3.21 15.06 -5.84
C SER A 299 -4.50 15.11 -6.67
N ILE A 300 -5.25 16.23 -6.71
CA ILE A 300 -6.56 16.35 -7.38
C ILE A 300 -6.54 15.97 -8.87
N ALA A 301 -5.39 16.10 -9.53
CA ALA A 301 -5.22 15.64 -10.91
C ALA A 301 -5.59 14.15 -11.09
N SER A 302 -5.59 13.35 -10.02
CA SER A 302 -6.01 11.94 -10.01
C SER A 302 -7.51 11.75 -10.26
N ALA A 303 -8.30 12.82 -10.32
CA ALA A 303 -9.67 12.80 -10.82
C ALA A 303 -9.74 12.59 -12.34
N LEU A 304 -8.69 12.92 -13.11
CA LEU A 304 -8.68 12.73 -14.57
C LEU A 304 -8.93 11.27 -14.99
N PRO A 305 -8.39 10.25 -14.29
CA PRO A 305 -8.75 8.87 -14.52
C PRO A 305 -10.25 8.54 -14.55
N ILE A 306 -11.10 9.31 -13.87
CA ILE A 306 -12.57 9.15 -13.87
C ILE A 306 -13.13 9.21 -15.28
N ILE A 307 -12.55 10.03 -16.17
CA ILE A 307 -12.94 10.09 -17.58
C ILE A 307 -12.82 8.69 -18.22
N GLY A 308 -11.73 7.98 -17.92
CA GLY A 308 -11.51 6.62 -18.40
C GLY A 308 -12.45 5.61 -17.77
N GLY A 309 -12.73 5.73 -16.48
CA GLY A 309 -13.71 4.92 -15.77
C GLY A 309 -15.13 5.05 -16.35
N VAL A 310 -15.59 6.28 -16.56
CA VAL A 310 -16.89 6.58 -17.19
C VAL A 310 -16.94 6.03 -18.60
N TRP A 311 -15.88 6.21 -19.40
CA TRP A 311 -15.86 5.67 -20.76
C TRP A 311 -15.91 4.14 -20.78
N GLY A 312 -15.16 3.49 -19.89
CA GLY A 312 -15.22 2.05 -19.69
C GLY A 312 -16.62 1.58 -19.30
N LEU A 313 -17.29 2.32 -18.42
CA LEU A 313 -18.66 2.06 -18.00
C LEU A 313 -19.63 2.19 -19.17
N LEU A 314 -19.56 3.25 -19.99
CA LEU A 314 -20.41 3.40 -21.17
C LEU A 314 -20.26 2.26 -22.19
N ARG A 315 -19.15 1.51 -22.14
CA ARG A 315 -18.86 0.38 -23.02
C ARG A 315 -19.00 -0.98 -22.33
N TRP A 316 -19.57 -1.04 -21.13
CA TRP A 316 -19.55 -2.24 -20.28
C TRP A 316 -20.13 -3.51 -20.92
N ARG A 317 -21.16 -3.37 -21.77
CA ARG A 317 -21.78 -4.48 -22.51
C ARG A 317 -21.08 -4.83 -23.83
N LYS A 318 -20.29 -3.92 -24.40
CA LYS A 318 -19.71 -4.08 -25.75
C LYS A 318 -18.41 -4.87 -25.73
N VAL A 319 -17.71 -4.87 -24.60
CA VAL A 319 -16.41 -5.53 -24.44
C VAL A 319 -16.48 -6.44 -23.22
N SER A 320 -16.10 -7.71 -23.40
CA SER A 320 -16.10 -8.72 -22.34
C SER A 320 -14.70 -9.34 -22.21
N PRO A 321 -13.75 -8.65 -21.55
CA PRO A 321 -12.42 -9.19 -21.32
C PRO A 321 -12.48 -10.48 -20.47
N THR A 322 -11.55 -11.41 -20.69
CA THR A 322 -11.42 -12.63 -19.87
C THR A 322 -11.35 -12.28 -18.38
N PHE A 323 -12.10 -13.00 -17.54
CA PHE A 323 -12.31 -12.77 -16.10
C PHE A 323 -13.05 -11.50 -15.70
N PHE A 324 -13.09 -10.48 -16.56
CA PHE A 324 -13.69 -9.18 -16.29
C PHE A 324 -14.92 -8.90 -17.17
N GLY A 325 -15.67 -9.93 -17.56
CA GLY A 325 -16.91 -9.81 -18.33
C GLY A 325 -18.01 -9.03 -17.57
N PRO A 326 -19.16 -8.77 -18.20
CA PRO A 326 -20.26 -8.01 -17.58
C PRO A 326 -20.73 -8.56 -16.23
N VAL A 327 -20.86 -9.89 -16.11
CA VAL A 327 -21.27 -10.55 -14.85
C VAL A 327 -20.24 -10.33 -13.75
N ALA A 328 -18.95 -10.40 -14.07
CA ALA A 328 -17.88 -10.14 -13.11
C ALA A 328 -17.87 -8.68 -12.64
N LEU A 329 -18.08 -7.73 -13.56
CA LEU A 329 -18.19 -6.31 -13.21
C LEU A 329 -19.41 -6.03 -12.31
N LEU A 330 -20.56 -6.65 -12.61
CA LEU A 330 -21.75 -6.56 -11.77
C LEU A 330 -21.52 -7.18 -10.40
N ALA A 331 -20.84 -8.33 -10.31
CA ALA A 331 -20.51 -8.95 -9.04
C ALA A 331 -19.56 -8.09 -8.19
N LEU A 332 -18.48 -7.57 -8.79
CA LEU A 332 -17.55 -6.65 -8.12
C LEU A 332 -18.26 -5.40 -7.60
N THR A 333 -19.10 -4.77 -8.43
CA THR A 333 -19.83 -3.56 -8.05
C THR A 333 -20.90 -3.86 -7.00
N GLY A 334 -21.63 -4.98 -7.14
CA GLY A 334 -22.63 -5.40 -6.17
C GLY A 334 -22.02 -5.68 -4.80
N LEU A 335 -20.86 -6.35 -4.76
CA LEU A 335 -20.13 -6.58 -3.51
C LEU A 335 -19.58 -5.30 -2.91
N TYR A 336 -19.05 -4.38 -3.73
CA TYR A 336 -18.63 -3.06 -3.26
C TYR A 336 -19.77 -2.30 -2.55
N LEU A 337 -20.99 -2.39 -3.08
CA LEU A 337 -22.16 -1.71 -2.52
C LEU A 337 -22.80 -2.44 -1.32
N ALA A 338 -22.71 -3.78 -1.28
CA ALA A 338 -23.44 -4.59 -0.32
C ALA A 338 -22.61 -5.06 0.88
N VAL A 339 -21.29 -5.19 0.73
CA VAL A 339 -20.40 -5.60 1.83
C VAL A 339 -20.18 -4.39 2.75
N PRO A 340 -20.21 -4.56 4.09
CA PRO A 340 -19.92 -3.47 5.00
C PRO A 340 -18.54 -2.86 4.72
N TYR A 341 -18.38 -1.59 5.02
CA TYR A 341 -17.09 -0.92 4.91
C TYR A 341 -16.17 -1.29 6.06
N THR A 342 -16.72 -1.44 7.26
CA THR A 342 -16.02 -2.03 8.41
C THR A 342 -16.78 -3.27 8.87
N THR A 343 -16.07 -4.34 9.17
CA THR A 343 -16.63 -5.57 9.74
C THR A 343 -15.67 -6.13 10.77
N THR A 344 -16.14 -6.35 11.99
CA THR A 344 -15.33 -6.80 13.13
C THR A 344 -14.10 -5.90 13.34
N ASN A 345 -12.91 -6.38 12.98
CA ASN A 345 -11.62 -5.67 13.05
C ASN A 345 -11.07 -5.29 11.67
N TRP A 346 -11.83 -5.55 10.59
CA TRP A 346 -11.42 -5.22 9.23
C TRP A 346 -12.00 -3.88 8.80
N PHE A 347 -11.12 -2.92 8.57
CA PHE A 347 -11.46 -1.65 7.96
C PHE A 347 -11.38 -1.72 6.43
N HIS A 348 -12.13 -0.86 5.74
CA HIS A 348 -12.12 -0.68 4.29
C HIS A 348 -12.44 -1.94 3.48
N VAL A 349 -13.33 -2.83 3.97
CA VAL A 349 -13.65 -4.12 3.34
C VAL A 349 -14.25 -3.94 1.95
N SER A 350 -15.29 -3.13 1.81
CA SER A 350 -15.87 -2.81 0.51
C SER A 350 -14.84 -2.18 -0.43
N SER A 351 -14.02 -1.25 0.05
CA SER A 351 -13.01 -0.52 -0.73
C SER A 351 -11.98 -1.43 -1.40
N ARG A 352 -11.73 -2.62 -0.86
CA ARG A 352 -10.83 -3.60 -1.46
C ARG A 352 -11.32 -4.14 -2.82
N PHE A 353 -12.58 -3.93 -3.21
CA PHE A 353 -13.09 -4.25 -4.54
C PHE A 353 -12.77 -3.18 -5.60
N VAL A 354 -12.58 -1.92 -5.17
CA VAL A 354 -12.36 -0.74 -6.03
C VAL A 354 -11.22 -0.95 -7.05
N PRO A 355 -10.04 -1.49 -6.68
CA PRO A 355 -8.96 -1.74 -7.64
C PRO A 355 -9.41 -2.56 -8.84
N TYR A 356 -10.17 -3.63 -8.60
CA TYR A 356 -10.61 -4.56 -9.63
C TYR A 356 -11.72 -3.97 -10.50
N ILE A 357 -12.59 -3.13 -9.92
CA ILE A 357 -13.59 -2.37 -10.68
C ILE A 357 -12.87 -1.44 -11.66
N TRP A 358 -11.88 -0.69 -11.20
CA TRP A 358 -11.08 0.18 -12.07
C TRP A 358 -10.36 -0.58 -13.19
N MET A 359 -9.70 -1.70 -12.87
CA MET A 359 -9.05 -2.52 -13.89
C MET A 359 -10.06 -3.05 -14.92
N ALA A 360 -11.25 -3.46 -14.48
CA ALA A 360 -12.33 -3.90 -15.37
C ALA A 360 -12.80 -2.77 -16.30
N LEU A 361 -12.95 -1.55 -15.78
CA LEU A 361 -13.38 -0.39 -16.55
C LEU A 361 -12.29 0.04 -17.56
N LEU A 362 -11.03 0.09 -17.14
CA LEU A 362 -9.92 0.48 -18.02
C LEU A 362 -9.67 -0.53 -19.15
N LEU A 363 -9.96 -1.83 -18.95
CA LEU A 363 -9.95 -2.84 -20.01
C LEU A 363 -10.98 -2.62 -21.13
N ARG A 364 -11.90 -1.67 -20.96
CA ARG A 364 -12.96 -1.32 -21.91
C ARG A 364 -12.72 0.01 -22.61
N LEU A 365 -11.59 0.65 -22.36
CA LEU A 365 -11.18 1.85 -23.07
C LEU A 365 -11.07 1.58 -24.59
N PRO A 366 -11.29 2.60 -25.41
CA PRO A 366 -11.00 2.52 -26.84
C PRO A 366 -9.52 2.27 -27.11
N ASP A 367 -9.24 1.81 -28.33
CA ASP A 367 -7.88 1.55 -28.78
C ASP A 367 -7.11 2.85 -29.09
N ASP A 368 -7.80 3.99 -29.14
CA ASP A 368 -7.19 5.31 -29.25
C ASP A 368 -8.05 6.37 -28.55
N ILE A 369 -7.41 7.47 -28.16
CA ILE A 369 -8.04 8.63 -27.52
C ILE A 369 -7.54 9.94 -28.16
N PRO A 370 -8.31 11.03 -28.11
CA PRO A 370 -7.91 12.31 -28.70
C PRO A 370 -6.55 12.79 -28.18
N VAL A 371 -5.73 13.38 -29.05
CA VAL A 371 -4.38 13.89 -28.70
C VAL A 371 -4.43 14.89 -27.55
N ARG A 372 -5.42 15.78 -27.53
CA ARG A 372 -5.62 16.74 -26.44
C ARG A 372 -5.86 16.05 -25.09
N LEU A 373 -6.57 14.93 -25.08
CA LEU A 373 -6.79 14.15 -23.85
C LEU A 373 -5.50 13.46 -23.39
N LYS A 374 -4.67 12.95 -24.32
CA LYS A 374 -3.33 12.40 -23.98
C LYS A 374 -2.46 13.47 -23.31
N GLN A 375 -2.43 14.67 -23.89
CA GLN A 375 -1.68 15.81 -23.35
C GLN A 375 -2.18 16.20 -21.95
N LEU A 376 -3.50 16.30 -21.76
CA LEU A 376 -4.10 16.58 -20.46
C LEU A 376 -3.73 15.53 -19.42
N LEU A 377 -3.79 14.24 -19.77
CA LEU A 377 -3.42 13.13 -18.88
C LEU A 377 -1.93 13.14 -18.53
N LEU A 378 -1.05 13.47 -19.47
CA LEU A 378 0.39 13.61 -19.21
C LEU A 378 0.69 14.79 -18.27
N VAL A 379 0.07 15.94 -18.49
CA VAL A 379 0.18 17.09 -17.58
C VAL A 379 -0.35 16.71 -16.21
N GLY A 380 -1.52 16.06 -16.15
CA GLY A 380 -2.11 15.56 -14.90
C GLY A 380 -1.18 14.61 -14.13
N ALA A 381 -0.55 13.68 -14.84
CA ALA A 381 0.41 12.75 -14.29
C ALA A 381 1.63 13.47 -13.70
N ALA A 382 2.17 14.47 -14.41
CA ALA A 382 3.28 15.29 -13.92
C ALA A 382 2.88 16.13 -12.71
N THR A 383 1.71 16.79 -12.73
CA THR A 383 1.23 17.61 -11.61
C THR A 383 0.95 16.75 -10.37
N TYR A 384 0.39 15.55 -10.55
CA TYR A 384 0.21 14.61 -9.44
C TYR A 384 1.54 14.19 -8.83
N SER A 385 2.50 13.81 -9.69
CA SER A 385 3.84 13.39 -9.27
C SER A 385 4.56 14.50 -8.48
N LEU A 386 4.47 15.74 -8.94
CA LEU A 386 5.00 16.91 -8.23
C LEU A 386 4.26 17.16 -6.91
N GLY A 387 2.93 17.08 -6.92
CA GLY A 387 2.10 17.21 -5.71
C GLY A 387 2.47 16.18 -4.65
N MET A 388 2.68 14.93 -5.06
CA MET A 388 3.16 13.85 -4.18
C MET A 388 4.55 14.17 -3.61
N GLY A 389 5.48 14.69 -4.41
CA GLY A 389 6.79 15.14 -3.92
C GLY A 389 6.68 16.21 -2.84
N VAL A 390 5.81 17.21 -3.04
CA VAL A 390 5.54 18.27 -2.06
C VAL A 390 4.91 17.70 -0.79
N ASP A 391 3.93 16.81 -0.92
CA ASP A 391 3.29 16.16 0.23
C ASP A 391 4.30 15.32 1.04
N PHE A 392 5.22 14.60 0.39
CA PHE A 392 6.25 13.83 1.10
C PHE A 392 7.11 14.71 2.02
N VAL A 393 7.57 15.86 1.53
CA VAL A 393 8.39 16.79 2.32
C VAL A 393 7.57 17.42 3.45
N ARG A 394 6.33 17.85 3.18
CA ARG A 394 5.44 18.45 4.19
C ARG A 394 5.12 17.47 5.31
N LEU A 395 4.75 16.25 4.96
CA LEU A 395 4.37 15.23 5.95
C LEU A 395 5.59 14.71 6.73
N ASP A 396 6.79 14.71 6.13
CA ASP A 396 8.01 14.44 6.90
C ASP A 396 8.32 15.58 7.88
N HIS A 397 8.05 16.83 7.52
CA HIS A 397 8.15 17.95 8.46
C HIS A 397 7.17 17.79 9.63
N ASP A 398 5.91 17.44 9.36
CA ASP A 398 4.91 17.16 10.41
C ASP A 398 5.40 16.04 11.36
N ARG A 399 5.97 14.96 10.78
CA ARG A 399 6.59 13.88 11.56
C ARG A 399 7.74 14.40 12.42
N GLN A 400 8.65 15.20 11.87
CA GLN A 400 9.78 15.75 12.61
C GLN A 400 9.31 16.58 13.80
N LEU A 401 8.31 17.45 13.61
CA LEU A 401 7.69 18.23 14.69
C LEU A 401 7.07 17.32 15.76
N PHE A 402 6.30 16.32 15.35
CA PHE A 402 5.70 15.33 16.26
C PHE A 402 6.76 14.59 17.10
N THR A 403 7.93 14.34 16.53
CA THR A 403 9.03 13.62 17.18
C THR A 403 10.08 14.54 17.84
N ALA A 404 9.93 15.86 17.77
CA ALA A 404 10.94 16.81 18.27
C ALA A 404 11.20 16.67 19.77
N GLY A 405 10.17 16.32 20.55
CA GLY A 405 10.23 16.09 21.99
C GLY A 405 10.78 14.73 22.41
N MET A 406 11.20 13.86 21.47
CA MET A 406 11.56 12.48 21.77
C MET A 406 12.74 12.34 22.73
N ASN A 407 13.62 13.34 22.84
CA ASN A 407 14.71 13.38 23.85
C ASN A 407 14.22 13.53 25.29
N ALA A 408 12.97 13.98 25.51
CA ALA A 408 12.37 14.07 26.83
C ALA A 408 11.75 12.74 27.31
N VAL A 409 11.62 11.74 26.43
CA VAL A 409 11.06 10.42 26.77
C VAL A 409 12.21 9.46 27.11
N PRO A 410 12.29 8.97 28.36
CA PRO A 410 13.29 7.98 28.76
C PRO A 410 13.20 6.69 27.95
N GLU A 411 14.33 5.98 27.84
CA GLU A 411 14.31 4.64 27.27
C GLU A 411 13.44 3.70 28.12
N GLY A 412 12.59 2.90 27.48
CA GLY A 412 11.70 1.95 28.17
C GLY A 412 10.46 2.57 28.80
N ALA A 413 10.17 3.85 28.55
CA ALA A 413 8.99 4.53 29.08
C ALA A 413 7.68 3.83 28.67
N ARG A 414 6.69 3.80 29.58
CA ARG A 414 5.33 3.34 29.29
C ARG A 414 4.52 4.53 28.83
N LEU A 415 4.42 4.67 27.51
CA LEU A 415 3.86 5.84 26.86
C LEU A 415 2.35 5.71 26.68
N LEU A 416 1.64 6.77 27.03
CA LEU A 416 0.23 6.96 26.67
C LEU A 416 0.13 7.98 25.51
N PRO A 417 -0.12 7.54 24.27
CA PRO A 417 -0.31 8.46 23.16
C PRO A 417 -1.71 9.10 23.19
N MET A 418 -1.76 10.42 23.24
CA MET A 418 -2.95 11.26 23.18
C MET A 418 -2.85 12.18 21.96
N VAL A 419 -3.23 11.65 20.79
CA VAL A 419 -3.14 12.35 19.50
C VAL A 419 -4.50 12.91 19.10
N PHE A 420 -4.74 14.18 19.40
CA PHE A 420 -5.96 14.90 19.06
C PHE A 420 -5.97 15.31 17.57
N GLN A 421 -4.84 15.81 17.06
CA GLN A 421 -4.69 16.19 15.65
C GLN A 421 -3.94 15.11 14.86
N ARG A 422 -4.69 14.20 14.24
CA ARG A 422 -4.12 13.01 13.56
C ARG A 422 -3.73 13.24 12.10
N LYS A 423 -4.18 14.36 11.53
CA LYS A 423 -4.07 14.69 10.11
C LYS A 423 -2.96 15.69 9.82
N GLU A 424 -2.85 16.74 10.64
CA GLU A 424 -1.97 17.89 10.42
C GLU A 424 -2.15 18.43 9.00
N THR A 425 -1.12 18.40 8.16
CA THR A 425 -1.20 18.86 6.77
C THR A 425 -1.79 17.85 5.78
N SER A 426 -2.05 16.61 6.20
CA SER A 426 -2.73 15.59 5.40
C SER A 426 -4.25 15.80 5.39
N GLU A 427 -4.92 15.54 4.28
CA GLU A 427 -6.37 15.73 4.17
C GLU A 427 -7.11 14.41 4.02
N ASN A 428 -6.53 13.47 3.27
CA ASN A 428 -7.15 12.21 2.89
C ASN A 428 -6.65 11.00 3.72
N THR A 429 -5.52 11.15 4.42
CA THR A 429 -5.01 10.16 5.38
C THR A 429 -4.82 10.79 6.76
N ARG A 430 -4.57 9.99 7.78
CA ARG A 430 -4.26 10.46 9.14
C ARG A 430 -2.78 10.22 9.43
N SER A 431 -1.89 10.91 8.72
CA SER A 431 -0.44 10.63 8.70
C SER A 431 0.23 10.53 10.08
N LEU A 432 -0.27 11.27 11.08
CA LEU A 432 0.28 11.27 12.44
C LEU A 432 -0.40 10.28 13.39
N LEU A 433 -1.45 9.59 12.93
CA LEU A 433 -2.24 8.65 13.75
C LEU A 433 -1.37 7.64 14.50
N HIS A 434 -0.38 7.07 13.80
CA HIS A 434 0.51 6.07 14.38
C HIS A 434 1.92 6.58 14.65
N ALA A 435 2.19 7.89 14.53
CA ALA A 435 3.54 8.44 14.67
C ALA A 435 4.18 8.18 16.05
N TRP A 436 3.37 7.85 17.07
CA TRP A 436 3.85 7.33 18.35
C TRP A 436 4.73 6.08 18.20
N GLY A 437 4.58 5.29 17.12
CA GLY A 437 5.40 4.13 16.82
C GLY A 437 6.90 4.44 16.68
N PHE A 438 7.26 5.67 16.30
CA PHE A 438 8.66 6.09 16.28
C PHE A 438 9.29 6.12 17.68
N TYR A 439 8.51 6.41 18.73
CA TYR A 439 8.99 6.35 20.11
C TYR A 439 9.26 4.90 20.55
N VAL A 440 8.47 3.94 20.06
CA VAL A 440 8.73 2.51 20.31
C VAL A 440 10.07 2.10 19.70
N VAL A 441 10.33 2.50 18.46
CA VAL A 441 11.56 2.15 17.73
C VAL A 441 12.79 2.82 18.34
N GLU A 442 12.74 4.13 18.59
CA GLU A 442 13.91 4.94 19.00
C GLU A 442 14.16 4.95 20.52
N ARG A 443 13.11 4.80 21.33
CA ARG A 443 13.18 4.84 22.80
C ARG A 443 12.88 3.53 23.47
N ASN A 444 12.63 2.46 22.73
CA ASN A 444 12.15 1.21 23.32
C ASN A 444 10.91 1.41 24.21
N ALA A 445 10.12 2.45 23.96
CA ALA A 445 8.95 2.76 24.75
C ALA A 445 7.83 1.75 24.46
N SER A 446 7.01 1.42 25.44
CA SER A 446 5.78 0.65 25.21
C SER A 446 4.61 1.58 24.93
N ALA A 447 3.68 1.14 24.08
CA ALA A 447 2.46 1.89 23.76
C ALA A 447 1.28 0.92 23.54
N PRO A 448 0.08 1.25 24.03
CA PRO A 448 -1.09 0.36 23.98
C PRO A 448 -1.85 0.37 22.64
N LEU A 449 -1.30 1.03 21.61
CA LEU A 449 -1.96 1.25 20.32
C LEU A 449 -1.50 0.28 19.21
N LEU A 450 -0.75 -0.76 19.56
CA LEU A 450 -0.23 -1.73 18.60
C LEU A 450 -1.32 -2.62 17.99
N PHE A 451 -1.12 -2.99 16.72
CA PHE A 451 -1.91 -4.02 16.04
C PHE A 451 -1.61 -5.41 16.59
N ALA A 452 -2.03 -5.67 17.84
CA ALA A 452 -1.75 -6.90 18.59
C ALA A 452 -3.04 -7.61 19.09
N HIS A 453 -4.18 -7.21 18.56
CA HIS A 453 -5.50 -7.70 18.96
C HIS A 453 -6.00 -8.88 18.11
N SER A 454 -5.47 -9.02 16.89
CA SER A 454 -5.94 -10.01 15.91
C SER A 454 -4.86 -11.05 15.59
N ARG A 455 -5.29 -12.29 15.37
CA ARG A 455 -4.42 -13.39 14.94
C ARG A 455 -3.79 -13.16 13.57
N SER A 456 -4.30 -12.19 12.82
CA SER A 456 -3.79 -11.77 11.52
C SER A 456 -2.50 -10.96 11.63
N PHE A 457 -2.14 -10.43 12.80
CA PHE A 457 -0.90 -9.69 13.03
C PHE A 457 0.24 -10.58 13.56
N PRO A 458 1.51 -10.20 13.37
CA PRO A 458 2.65 -11.03 13.78
C PRO A 458 2.95 -10.96 15.28
N ILE A 459 2.35 -10.00 16.01
CA ILE A 459 2.37 -9.91 17.47
C ILE A 459 0.94 -10.02 18.01
N MET A 460 0.82 -10.49 19.25
CA MET A 460 -0.42 -10.40 20.02
C MET A 460 -0.15 -9.93 21.44
N TYR A 461 -1.15 -9.32 22.08
CA TYR A 461 -1.14 -9.15 23.52
C TYR A 461 -1.06 -10.51 24.21
N ARG A 462 -0.20 -10.62 25.23
CA ARG A 462 -0.15 -11.78 26.12
C ARG A 462 -1.46 -11.89 26.90
N ASP A 463 -1.86 -10.78 27.50
CA ASP A 463 -3.10 -10.60 28.24
C ASP A 463 -3.88 -9.42 27.63
N PRO A 464 -5.22 -9.52 27.50
CA PRO A 464 -6.01 -8.42 26.95
C PRO A 464 -5.79 -7.15 27.77
N PRO A 465 -5.50 -5.99 27.13
CA PRO A 465 -5.46 -4.73 27.85
C PRO A 465 -6.87 -4.39 28.36
N PRO A 466 -7.00 -3.53 29.38
CA PRO A 466 -8.32 -3.00 29.75
C PRO A 466 -9.00 -2.37 28.53
N ALA A 467 -10.32 -2.53 28.44
CA ALA A 467 -11.08 -2.10 27.27
C ALA A 467 -10.81 -0.63 26.87
N ARG A 468 -10.67 0.28 27.86
CA ARG A 468 -10.39 1.71 27.65
C ARG A 468 -9.02 1.98 26.99
N PHE A 469 -8.05 1.10 27.20
CA PHE A 469 -6.71 1.18 26.61
C PHE A 469 -6.50 0.19 25.48
N HIS A 470 -7.56 -0.51 25.06
CA HIS A 470 -7.51 -1.28 23.84
C HIS A 470 -7.40 -0.32 22.64
N HIS A 471 -6.52 -0.63 21.69
CA HIS A 471 -6.20 0.31 20.61
C HIS A 471 -7.42 0.83 19.82
N LEU A 472 -8.43 -0.03 19.53
CA LEU A 472 -9.67 0.40 18.85
C LEU A 472 -10.44 1.49 19.60
N VAL A 473 -10.35 1.48 20.93
CA VAL A 473 -11.03 2.45 21.80
C VAL A 473 -10.14 3.67 21.97
N LEU A 474 -8.91 3.46 22.44
CA LEU A 474 -7.98 4.52 22.77
C LEU A 474 -7.62 5.40 21.56
N GLU A 475 -7.52 4.83 20.36
CA GLU A 475 -7.21 5.58 19.14
C GLU A 475 -8.26 6.67 18.82
N SER A 476 -9.53 6.38 19.14
CA SER A 476 -10.64 7.33 18.94
C SER A 476 -10.80 8.31 20.10
N PHE A 477 -10.39 7.89 21.31
CA PHE A 477 -10.67 8.58 22.55
C PHE A 477 -10.21 10.05 22.58
N PRO A 478 -8.95 10.42 22.24
CA PRO A 478 -8.53 11.82 22.24
C PRO A 478 -9.42 12.69 21.35
N THR A 479 -9.79 12.21 20.17
CA THR A 479 -10.63 12.99 19.27
C THR A 479 -12.09 13.10 19.71
N THR A 480 -12.64 12.03 20.28
CA THR A 480 -14.01 12.04 20.81
C THR A 480 -14.12 12.89 22.07
N MET A 481 -13.08 12.90 22.90
CA MET A 481 -13.02 13.61 24.18
C MET A 481 -12.34 14.98 24.08
N GLY A 482 -11.93 15.42 22.89
CA GLY A 482 -11.19 16.67 22.70
C GLY A 482 -11.94 17.93 23.12
N ASN A 483 -13.28 17.90 23.06
CA ASN A 483 -14.14 18.91 23.67
C ASN A 483 -15.50 18.32 24.06
N GLU A 484 -16.16 18.93 25.04
CA GLU A 484 -17.45 18.48 25.57
C GLU A 484 -18.54 18.42 24.48
N ASN A 485 -18.60 19.43 23.62
CA ASN A 485 -19.61 19.56 22.58
C ASN A 485 -19.52 18.44 21.54
N TRP A 486 -18.31 18.01 21.21
CA TRP A 486 -18.02 16.95 20.28
C TRP A 486 -18.38 15.59 20.87
N MET A 487 -18.00 15.34 22.14
CA MET A 487 -18.39 14.13 22.86
C MET A 487 -19.92 13.99 22.87
N CYS A 488 -20.64 15.00 23.37
CA CYS A 488 -22.10 14.97 23.43
C CYS A 488 -22.78 15.05 22.06
N GLY A 489 -22.14 15.67 21.07
CA GLY A 489 -22.60 15.66 19.69
C GLY A 489 -22.56 14.24 19.11
N SER A 490 -21.45 13.53 19.32
CA SER A 490 -21.29 12.13 18.91
C SER A 490 -22.29 11.23 19.62
N GLU A 491 -22.48 11.39 20.92
CA GLU A 491 -23.46 10.62 21.70
C GLU A 491 -24.89 10.82 21.21
N ARG A 492 -25.28 12.08 20.96
CA ARG A 492 -26.59 12.40 20.40
C ARG A 492 -26.81 11.80 19.02
N ALA A 493 -25.77 11.72 18.19
CA ALA A 493 -25.84 11.04 16.90
C ALA A 493 -26.13 9.54 17.04
N PHE A 494 -25.77 8.93 18.17
CA PHE A 494 -26.11 7.55 18.54
C PHE A 494 -27.36 7.43 19.43
N GLY A 495 -28.12 8.51 19.61
CA GLY A 495 -29.34 8.52 20.43
C GLY A 495 -29.09 8.48 21.95
N ILE A 496 -27.85 8.72 22.39
CA ILE A 496 -27.50 8.84 23.80
C ILE A 496 -27.71 10.30 24.20
N VAL A 497 -28.63 10.54 25.14
CA VAL A 497 -28.92 11.87 25.68
C VAL A 497 -28.27 11.99 27.05
N THR A 498 -27.39 12.98 27.19
CA THR A 498 -26.66 13.29 28.42
C THR A 498 -27.19 14.62 28.95
N ASP A 499 -27.81 14.60 30.14
CA ASP A 499 -28.48 15.77 30.72
C ASP A 499 -27.50 16.90 31.07
N ASP A 500 -26.32 16.55 31.61
CA ASP A 500 -25.22 17.48 31.88
C ASP A 500 -23.96 17.02 31.14
N CYS A 501 -23.77 17.61 29.96
CA CYS A 501 -22.66 17.30 29.08
C CYS A 501 -21.28 17.57 29.71
N ASN A 502 -21.17 18.67 30.47
CA ASN A 502 -19.91 19.08 31.08
C ASN A 502 -19.53 18.13 32.22
N ALA A 503 -20.49 17.81 33.09
CA ALA A 503 -20.28 16.87 34.18
C ALA A 503 -19.89 15.48 33.67
N GLU A 504 -20.56 14.99 32.61
CA GLU A 504 -20.24 13.69 32.01
C GLU A 504 -18.85 13.68 31.35
N TRP A 505 -18.50 14.75 30.63
CA TRP A 505 -17.19 14.89 30.00
C TRP A 505 -16.07 14.88 31.05
N ASN A 506 -16.22 15.66 32.13
CA ASN A 506 -15.28 15.68 33.26
C ASN A 506 -15.18 14.31 33.92
N ARG A 507 -16.33 13.66 34.21
CA ARG A 507 -16.38 12.32 34.82
C ARG A 507 -15.60 11.30 34.00
N ARG A 508 -15.72 11.32 32.67
CA ARG A 508 -15.01 10.39 31.79
C ARG A 508 -13.51 10.63 31.75
N TRP A 509 -13.07 11.89 31.78
CA TRP A 509 -11.65 12.21 31.91
C TRP A 509 -11.09 11.77 33.26
N ASP A 510 -11.82 12.02 34.35
CA ASP A 510 -11.43 11.60 35.69
C ASP A 510 -11.28 10.08 35.78
N GLU A 511 -12.21 9.33 35.21
CA GLU A 511 -12.12 7.87 35.12
C GLU A 511 -10.95 7.41 34.26
N PHE A 512 -10.76 8.03 33.09
CA PHE A 512 -9.65 7.72 32.20
C PHE A 512 -8.30 7.91 32.92
N TRP A 513 -8.10 9.04 33.59
CA TRP A 513 -6.86 9.33 34.30
C TRP A 513 -6.65 8.46 35.54
N ARG A 514 -7.72 8.11 36.25
CA ARG A 514 -7.68 7.14 37.34
C ARG A 514 -7.17 5.77 36.85
N ASP A 515 -7.61 5.33 35.68
CA ASP A 515 -7.19 4.07 35.08
C ASP A 515 -5.77 4.17 34.46
N ALA A 516 -5.39 5.33 33.93
CA ALA A 516 -4.17 5.54 33.15
C ALA A 516 -2.92 5.78 34.02
N THR A 517 -3.04 6.61 35.06
CA THR A 517 -1.93 7.01 35.95
C THR A 517 -1.08 5.85 36.49
N PRO A 518 -1.65 4.71 36.96
CA PRO A 518 -0.82 3.60 37.43
C PRO A 518 -0.11 2.82 36.31
N ARG A 519 -0.55 2.98 35.05
CA ARG A 519 -0.11 2.17 33.90
C ARG A 519 0.96 2.84 33.05
N PHE A 520 0.90 4.16 32.95
CA PHE A 520 1.75 4.96 32.08
C PHE A 520 2.54 5.96 32.92
N ASP A 521 3.82 6.08 32.63
CA ASP A 521 4.70 7.05 33.30
C ASP A 521 4.94 8.30 32.44
N HIS A 522 4.62 8.24 31.15
CA HIS A 522 4.74 9.37 30.23
C HIS A 522 3.49 9.49 29.37
N VAL A 523 3.07 10.73 29.11
CA VAL A 523 1.99 11.05 28.17
C VAL A 523 2.59 11.76 26.98
N LEU A 524 2.35 11.23 25.77
CA LEU A 524 2.65 11.91 24.52
C LEU A 524 1.40 12.66 24.08
N MET A 525 1.40 13.98 24.20
CA MET A 525 0.31 14.82 23.72
C MET A 525 0.66 15.48 22.39
N TRP A 526 -0.24 15.35 21.42
CA TRP A 526 -0.19 16.09 20.16
C TRP A 526 -1.57 16.65 19.86
N ALA A 527 -1.68 17.96 19.71
CA ALA A 527 -2.95 18.67 19.62
C ALA A 527 -2.96 19.71 18.51
#